data_AF-A0A1I8N4P3-F1
#
_entry.id   AF-A0A1I8N4P3-F1
#
_cell.length_a   1.000
_cell.length_b   1.000
_cell.length_c   1.000
_cell.angle_alpha   90.00
_cell.angle_beta   90.00
_cell.angle_gamma   90.00
#
_symmetry.space_group_name_H-M   'P 1'
#
loop_
_entity.id
_entity.type
_entity.pdbx_description
1 polymer ?
#
loop_
_entity_poly.entity_id
_entity_poly.type
_entity_poly.pdbx_seq_one_letter_code
_entity_poly.pdbx_strand_id
1 'polypeptide(L)'
;MRDKGYGCIQPILDELIKTEETYVENLWMGINNYGNMFERKDLPMGLRGKKYVLFGNVEQLAEFHRDEFLPMLHRNKHDLKRLFDEFQQYIEQHCFYGYVLYTMNKQRSLKLCDTYKNYFKLIQTELDDKLGINSFLVQPIQRMARYPLLLTQFITTLFKNRDYIMKPVIESCCRLEKRLRTLLTTTNESEVINDIVCLSETHEFNTFYQGKFRKVSEFNIADHTLKRTYRGKVFIFDKCIIYTEIKGKQLIFHGRYPCEHIGITAKTKQFTLYYEHRKKQECDFMADAALVEQWLDLIREMVSSYAEEERKKFKEMRALEHGEDHMHPKPANLSLFRDSNRFSTDSGIGNMWILPKPETDESSSSRATWYATT
;
A
#
# COMPACT_ATOMS: atom_id res chain seq x y z
N MET A 1 -7.08 -14.67 43.45
CA MET A 1 -6.29 -15.47 42.48
C MET A 1 -6.43 -15.00 41.02
N ARG A 2 -7.42 -14.17 40.64
CA ARG A 2 -7.56 -13.59 39.29
C ARG A 2 -6.48 -12.55 38.89
N ASP A 3 -5.76 -11.97 39.84
CA ASP A 3 -4.82 -10.86 39.58
C ASP A 3 -3.43 -11.24 39.08
N LYS A 4 -2.94 -12.47 39.35
CA LYS A 4 -1.53 -12.81 39.07
C LYS A 4 -1.22 -12.91 37.56
N GLY A 5 -2.17 -13.41 36.76
CA GLY A 5 -2.02 -13.51 35.30
C GLY A 5 -2.09 -12.16 34.59
N TYR A 6 -2.96 -11.24 35.02
CA TYR A 6 -3.03 -9.89 34.44
C TYR A 6 -1.82 -9.02 34.83
N GLY A 7 -1.35 -9.13 36.07
CA GLY A 7 -0.20 -8.36 36.55
C GLY A 7 1.11 -8.62 35.79
N CYS A 8 1.29 -9.80 35.19
CA CYS A 8 2.50 -10.12 34.41
C CYS A 8 2.44 -9.65 32.94
N ILE A 9 1.24 -9.33 32.43
CA ILE A 9 1.03 -8.87 31.05
C ILE A 9 1.00 -7.34 30.99
N GLN A 10 0.55 -6.71 32.07
CA GLN A 10 0.48 -5.25 32.18
C GLN A 10 1.78 -4.55 31.73
N PRO A 11 3.00 -5.01 32.10
CA PRO A 11 4.23 -4.37 31.64
C PRO A 11 4.43 -4.41 30.12
N ILE A 12 4.02 -5.51 29.46
CA ILE A 12 4.14 -5.65 27.99
C ILE A 12 3.11 -4.75 27.29
N LEU A 13 1.91 -4.63 27.86
CA LEU A 13 0.88 -3.72 27.37
C LEU A 13 1.28 -2.25 27.53
N ASP A 14 1.81 -1.91 28.70
CA ASP A 14 2.32 -0.56 28.97
C ASP A 14 3.51 -0.24 28.04
N GLU A 15 4.39 -1.20 27.76
CA GLU A 15 5.45 -1.05 26.75
C GLU A 15 4.87 -0.82 25.34
N LEU A 16 3.87 -1.61 24.92
CA LEU A 16 3.22 -1.44 23.62
C LEU A 16 2.65 -0.03 23.46
N ILE A 17 1.89 0.44 24.45
CA ILE A 17 1.23 1.75 24.44
C ILE A 17 2.27 2.87 24.50
N LYS A 18 3.20 2.82 25.46
CA LYS A 18 4.22 3.86 25.63
C LYS A 18 5.11 3.99 24.40
N THR A 19 5.52 2.87 23.81
CA THR A 19 6.31 2.89 22.57
C THR A 19 5.50 3.31 21.35
N GLU A 20 4.17 3.20 21.40
CA GLU A 20 3.28 3.75 20.37
C GLU A 20 3.15 5.27 20.51
N GLU A 21 2.94 5.80 21.72
CA GLU A 21 2.92 7.24 22.01
C GLU A 21 4.22 7.89 21.50
N THR A 22 5.37 7.35 21.92
CA THR A 22 6.69 7.84 21.48
C THR A 22 6.85 7.74 19.97
N TYR A 23 6.32 6.70 19.33
CA TYR A 23 6.38 6.56 17.87
C TYR A 23 5.56 7.64 17.15
N VAL A 24 4.32 7.87 17.59
CA VAL A 24 3.45 8.92 17.04
C VAL A 24 4.08 10.30 17.21
N GLU A 25 4.57 10.62 18.41
CA GLU A 25 5.24 11.89 18.70
C GLU A 25 6.46 12.09 17.81
N ASN A 26 7.32 11.08 17.71
CA ASN A 26 8.52 11.14 16.87
C ASN A 26 8.21 11.30 15.38
N LEU A 27 7.14 10.65 14.89
CA LEU A 27 6.71 10.82 13.51
C LEU A 27 6.28 12.26 13.24
N TRP A 28 5.41 12.83 14.07
CA TRP A 28 4.94 14.21 13.90
C TRP A 28 6.05 15.24 14.05
N MET A 29 6.95 15.05 15.03
CA MET A 29 8.14 15.88 15.18
C MET A 29 9.02 15.82 13.93
N GLY A 30 9.29 14.64 13.40
CA GLY A 30 10.09 14.49 12.17
C GLY A 30 9.43 15.10 10.94
N ILE A 31 8.12 14.90 10.77
CA ILE A 31 7.31 15.51 9.71
C ILE A 31 7.38 17.04 9.80
N ASN A 32 7.23 17.63 10.99
CA ASN A 32 7.27 19.08 11.15
C ASN A 32 8.69 19.63 10.93
N ASN A 33 9.69 19.03 11.56
CA ASN A 33 11.07 19.48 11.51
C ASN A 33 11.62 19.48 10.08
N TYR A 34 11.44 18.36 9.35
CA TYR A 34 11.92 18.23 7.98
C TYR A 34 10.89 18.69 6.95
N GLY A 35 9.61 18.79 7.28
CA GLY A 35 8.55 19.25 6.36
C GLY A 35 8.61 20.74 6.10
N ASN A 36 8.86 21.53 7.14
CA ASN A 36 8.98 22.99 7.03
C ASN A 36 10.11 23.42 6.08
N MET A 37 11.10 22.55 5.82
CA MET A 37 12.18 22.87 4.90
C MET A 37 11.69 23.09 3.46
N PHE A 38 10.54 22.50 3.07
CA PHE A 38 9.99 22.64 1.72
C PHE A 38 9.36 24.02 1.46
N GLU A 39 9.13 24.81 2.50
CA GLU A 39 8.59 26.18 2.41
C GLU A 39 9.71 27.24 2.37
N ARG A 40 10.97 26.82 2.55
CA ARG A 40 12.10 27.76 2.62
C ARG A 40 12.51 28.30 1.26
N LYS A 41 13.00 29.54 1.25
CA LYS A 41 13.49 30.23 0.04
C LYS A 41 14.79 29.64 -0.51
N ASP A 42 15.65 29.12 0.38
CA ASP A 42 16.94 28.50 0.07
C ASP A 42 16.81 27.03 -0.37
N LEU A 43 15.59 26.49 -0.46
CA LEU A 43 15.33 25.12 -0.92
C LEU A 43 15.92 24.90 -2.33
N PRO A 44 16.83 23.92 -2.51
CA PRO A 44 17.38 23.56 -3.80
C PRO A 44 16.29 23.30 -4.85
N MET A 45 16.46 23.81 -6.07
CA MET A 45 15.44 23.68 -7.13
C MET A 45 15.01 22.23 -7.37
N GLY A 46 15.96 21.29 -7.34
CA GLY A 46 15.63 19.88 -7.56
C GLY A 46 15.00 19.15 -6.36
N LEU A 47 14.78 19.82 -5.22
CA LEU A 47 13.94 19.35 -4.11
C LEU A 47 12.52 19.94 -4.15
N ARG A 48 12.26 21.01 -4.91
CA ARG A 48 10.91 21.59 -5.03
C ARG A 48 9.92 20.56 -5.57
N GLY A 49 8.77 20.46 -4.93
CA GLY A 49 7.73 19.48 -5.27
C GLY A 49 8.07 18.02 -4.92
N LYS A 50 9.22 17.74 -4.27
CA LYS A 50 9.64 16.36 -3.93
C LYS A 50 9.34 15.95 -2.50
N LYS A 51 8.45 16.66 -1.79
CA LYS A 51 8.03 16.32 -0.42
C LYS A 51 7.52 14.87 -0.33
N TYR A 52 6.65 14.47 -1.24
CA TYR A 52 6.10 13.11 -1.30
C TYR A 52 7.11 12.06 -1.76
N VAL A 53 8.18 12.44 -2.47
CA VAL A 53 9.26 11.50 -2.82
C VAL A 53 10.12 11.22 -1.59
N LEU A 54 10.36 12.23 -0.76
CA LEU A 54 11.12 12.10 0.48
C LEU A 54 10.31 11.35 1.55
N PHE A 55 9.11 11.83 1.86
CA PHE A 55 8.33 11.30 2.98
C PHE A 55 7.42 10.13 2.60
N GLY A 56 7.21 9.86 1.31
CA GLY A 56 6.25 8.87 0.86
C GLY A 56 4.87 9.16 1.43
N ASN A 57 4.31 8.20 2.15
CA ASN A 57 3.03 8.27 2.85
C ASN A 57 3.17 8.30 4.37
N VAL A 58 4.30 8.77 4.92
CA VAL A 58 4.52 8.80 6.38
C VAL A 58 3.50 9.66 7.11
N GLU A 59 3.01 10.76 6.51
CA GLU A 59 1.97 11.61 7.08
C GLU A 59 0.68 10.81 7.30
N GLN A 60 0.26 10.01 6.31
CA GLN A 60 -0.92 9.15 6.41
C GLN A 60 -0.74 8.05 7.48
N LEU A 61 0.48 7.52 7.62
CA LEU A 61 0.79 6.60 8.72
C LEU A 61 0.69 7.31 10.08
N ALA A 62 1.28 8.50 10.21
CA ALA A 62 1.25 9.26 11.46
C ALA A 62 -0.18 9.66 11.87
N GLU A 63 -1.02 10.05 10.91
CA GLU A 63 -2.45 10.32 11.11
C GLU A 63 -3.20 9.06 11.58
N PHE A 64 -3.06 7.94 10.86
CA PHE A 64 -3.69 6.67 11.27
C PHE A 64 -3.29 6.27 12.69
N HIS A 65 -2.00 6.36 13.01
CA HIS A 65 -1.49 5.96 14.31
C HIS A 65 -1.98 6.90 15.43
N ARG A 66 -2.05 8.22 15.19
CA ARG A 66 -2.54 9.22 16.14
C ARG A 66 -4.04 9.15 16.37
N ASP A 67 -4.82 9.06 15.30
CA ASP A 67 -6.27 9.31 15.33
C ASP A 67 -7.09 8.04 15.54
N GLU A 68 -6.55 6.87 15.15
CA GLU A 68 -7.30 5.60 15.17
C GLU A 68 -6.61 4.53 16.02
N PHE A 69 -5.33 4.24 15.77
CA PHE A 69 -4.66 3.09 16.38
C PHE A 69 -4.31 3.30 17.86
N LEU A 70 -3.62 4.41 18.20
CA LEU A 70 -3.26 4.71 19.59
C LEU A 70 -4.50 4.90 20.49
N PRO A 71 -5.56 5.63 20.07
CA PRO A 71 -6.81 5.69 20.83
C PRO A 71 -7.47 4.32 21.04
N MET A 72 -7.42 3.42 20.04
CA MET A 72 -7.91 2.05 20.18
C MET A 72 -7.12 1.28 21.24
N LEU A 73 -5.78 1.39 21.28
CA LEU A 73 -4.96 0.75 22.30
C LEU A 73 -5.33 1.23 23.71
N HIS A 74 -5.49 2.54 23.90
CA HIS A 74 -5.90 3.09 25.20
C HIS A 74 -7.30 2.66 25.61
N ARG A 75 -8.25 2.68 24.68
CA ARG A 75 -9.65 2.27 24.93
C ARG A 75 -9.73 0.81 25.36
N ASN A 76 -8.96 -0.07 24.74
CA ASN A 76 -9.02 -1.51 24.96
C ASN A 76 -7.96 -2.02 25.96
N LYS A 77 -7.26 -1.15 26.70
CA LYS A 77 -6.18 -1.53 27.63
C LYS A 77 -6.61 -2.48 28.76
N HIS A 78 -7.91 -2.59 29.04
CA HIS A 78 -8.45 -3.50 30.05
C HIS A 78 -9.12 -4.75 29.45
N ASP A 79 -9.16 -4.88 28.12
CA ASP A 79 -9.71 -6.04 27.40
C ASP A 79 -8.75 -6.45 26.27
N LEU A 80 -7.81 -7.33 26.61
CA LEU A 80 -6.78 -7.80 25.67
C LEU A 80 -7.35 -8.54 24.47
N LYS A 81 -8.43 -9.31 24.64
CA LYS A 81 -9.04 -10.04 23.52
C LYS A 81 -9.57 -9.05 22.50
N ARG A 82 -10.31 -8.05 22.96
CA ARG A 82 -10.85 -6.99 22.11
C ARG A 82 -9.75 -6.17 21.46
N LEU A 83 -8.68 -5.84 22.20
CA LEU A 83 -7.51 -5.15 21.65
C LEU A 83 -6.91 -5.93 20.47
N PHE A 84 -6.69 -7.25 20.63
CA PHE A 84 -6.11 -8.07 19.57
C PHE A 84 -7.05 -8.26 18.37
N ASP A 85 -8.35 -8.45 18.62
CA ASP A 85 -9.35 -8.58 17.56
C ASP A 85 -9.50 -7.26 16.76
N GLU A 86 -9.57 -6.10 17.41
CA GLU A 86 -9.65 -4.79 16.73
C GLU A 86 -8.34 -4.44 15.99
N PHE A 87 -7.17 -4.77 16.55
CA PHE A 87 -5.90 -4.64 15.81
C PHE A 87 -5.95 -5.49 14.54
N GLN A 88 -6.39 -6.75 14.63
CA GLN A 88 -6.51 -7.59 13.45
C GLN A 88 -7.46 -6.98 12.40
N GLN A 89 -8.58 -6.39 12.83
CA GLN A 89 -9.52 -5.71 11.96
C GLN A 89 -8.86 -4.56 11.17
N TYR A 90 -7.97 -3.76 11.79
CA TYR A 90 -7.23 -2.72 11.07
C TYR A 90 -6.30 -3.28 9.98
N ILE A 91 -5.75 -4.48 10.17
CA ILE A 91 -4.94 -5.16 9.15
C ILE A 91 -5.84 -5.63 8.00
N GLU A 92 -7.00 -6.20 8.31
CA GLU A 92 -7.99 -6.66 7.32
C GLU A 92 -8.58 -5.49 6.52
N GLN A 93 -8.77 -4.33 7.14
CA GLN A 93 -9.18 -3.09 6.49
C GLN A 93 -8.04 -2.39 5.72
N HIS A 94 -6.86 -3.01 5.67
CA HIS A 94 -5.67 -2.50 4.98
C HIS A 94 -5.10 -1.20 5.54
N CYS A 95 -5.37 -0.84 6.80
CA CYS A 95 -4.76 0.34 7.42
C CYS A 95 -3.24 0.17 7.59
N PHE A 96 -2.78 -1.06 7.85
CA PHE A 96 -1.34 -1.34 7.90
C PHE A 96 -0.70 -1.53 6.51
N TYR A 97 -1.48 -1.49 5.42
CA TYR A 97 -0.92 -1.56 4.06
C TYR A 97 -0.07 -0.32 3.73
N GLY A 98 -0.27 0.80 4.44
CA GLY A 98 0.58 1.97 4.35
C GLY A 98 2.08 1.68 4.55
N TYR A 99 2.44 0.69 5.37
CA TYR A 99 3.84 0.29 5.57
C TYR A 99 4.47 -0.33 4.31
N VAL A 100 3.67 -1.05 3.51
CA VAL A 100 4.11 -1.61 2.22
C VAL A 100 4.39 -0.47 1.25
N LEU A 101 3.46 0.48 1.12
CA LEU A 101 3.64 1.67 0.26
C LEU A 101 4.86 2.50 0.66
N TYR A 102 5.06 2.68 1.97
CA TYR A 102 6.20 3.39 2.51
C TYR A 102 7.52 2.71 2.13
N THR A 103 7.58 1.39 2.29
CA THR A 103 8.76 0.58 1.96
C THR A 103 9.06 0.58 0.47
N MET A 104 8.02 0.54 -0.37
CA MET A 104 8.17 0.71 -1.82
C MET A 104 8.81 2.06 -2.17
N ASN A 105 8.50 3.14 -1.44
CA ASN A 105 9.09 4.47 -1.70
C ASN A 105 10.52 4.65 -1.15
N LYS A 106 10.93 3.84 -0.18
CA LYS A 106 12.16 4.01 0.62
C LYS A 106 13.41 4.30 -0.22
N GLN A 107 13.67 3.53 -1.28
CA GLN A 107 14.88 3.74 -2.09
C GLN A 107 14.90 5.11 -2.78
N ARG A 108 13.75 5.62 -3.23
CA ARG A 108 13.65 6.95 -3.85
C ARG A 108 13.95 8.04 -2.84
N SER A 109 13.43 7.90 -1.62
CA SER A 109 13.76 8.80 -0.51
C SER A 109 15.26 8.80 -0.21
N LEU A 110 15.88 7.64 -0.05
CA LEU A 110 17.31 7.55 0.29
C LEU A 110 18.20 8.13 -0.82
N LYS A 111 17.89 7.84 -2.10
CA LYS A 111 18.59 8.45 -3.25
C LYS A 111 18.48 9.97 -3.24
N LEU A 112 17.32 10.51 -2.86
CA LEU A 112 17.11 11.95 -2.75
C LEU A 112 17.94 12.54 -1.60
N CYS A 113 17.98 11.88 -0.45
CA CYS A 113 18.83 12.26 0.68
C CYS A 113 20.32 12.29 0.30
N ASP A 114 20.79 11.28 -0.44
CA ASP A 114 22.19 11.21 -0.88
C ASP A 114 22.52 12.31 -1.91
N THR A 115 21.60 12.58 -2.84
CA THR A 115 21.78 13.63 -3.86
C THR A 115 21.92 15.01 -3.24
N TYR A 116 21.14 15.31 -2.19
CA TYR A 116 21.14 16.61 -1.50
C TYR A 116 21.76 16.55 -0.10
N LYS A 117 22.72 15.64 0.12
CA LYS A 117 23.31 15.36 1.43
C LYS A 117 23.80 16.60 2.18
N ASN A 118 24.37 17.58 1.47
CA ASN A 118 24.85 18.81 2.07
C ASN A 118 23.71 19.69 2.62
N TYR A 119 22.60 19.77 1.90
CA TYR A 119 21.42 20.50 2.36
C TYR A 119 20.78 19.83 3.57
N PHE A 120 20.63 18.50 3.55
CA PHE A 120 20.12 17.76 4.70
C PHE A 120 21.01 17.88 5.94
N LYS A 121 22.34 17.96 5.78
CA LYS A 121 23.26 18.25 6.88
C LYS A 121 23.12 19.66 7.45
N LEU A 122 22.85 20.66 6.61
CA LEU A 122 22.56 22.02 7.07
C LEU A 122 21.31 22.01 7.95
N ILE A 123 20.20 21.47 7.42
CA ILE A 123 18.94 21.35 8.15
C ILE A 123 19.11 20.55 9.45
N GLN A 124 19.83 19.43 9.41
CA GLN A 124 20.16 18.62 10.60
C GLN A 124 20.86 19.46 11.69
N THR A 125 21.80 20.33 11.31
CA THR A 125 22.56 21.17 12.22
C THR A 125 21.68 22.26 12.83
N GLU A 126 20.83 22.89 12.02
CA GLU A 126 19.89 23.92 12.50
C GLU A 126 18.82 23.36 13.45
N LEU A 127 18.43 22.10 13.26
CA LEU A 127 17.47 21.40 14.12
C LEU A 127 18.10 20.78 15.38
N ASP A 128 19.43 20.83 15.53
CA ASP A 128 20.19 20.06 16.54
C ASP A 128 19.84 18.56 16.55
N ASP A 129 19.56 17.98 15.38
CA ASP A 129 19.22 16.56 15.24
C ASP A 129 20.50 15.72 15.15
N LYS A 130 20.81 14.98 16.22
CA LYS A 130 22.03 14.15 16.31
C LYS A 130 22.03 12.96 15.35
N LEU A 131 20.86 12.46 14.94
CA LEU A 131 20.73 11.24 14.15
C LEU A 131 20.45 11.53 12.68
N GLY A 132 19.85 12.68 12.39
CA GLY A 132 19.59 13.17 11.04
C GLY A 132 18.41 12.48 10.35
N ILE A 133 18.07 12.97 9.16
CA ILE A 133 16.83 12.60 8.45
C ILE A 133 16.67 11.08 8.22
N ASN A 134 17.77 10.36 7.97
CA ASN A 134 17.71 8.91 7.74
C ASN A 134 17.19 8.15 8.97
N SER A 135 17.46 8.66 10.18
CA SER A 135 16.95 8.07 11.42
C SER A 135 15.45 8.28 11.59
N PHE A 136 14.89 9.37 11.06
CA PHE A 136 13.45 9.56 10.99
C PHE A 136 12.82 8.62 9.95
N LEU A 137 13.40 8.55 8.74
CA LEU A 137 12.88 7.76 7.64
C LEU A 137 12.85 6.24 7.90
N VAL A 138 13.68 5.74 8.82
CA VAL A 138 13.70 4.32 9.18
C VAL A 138 12.66 3.94 10.24
N GLN A 139 12.06 4.92 10.94
CA GLN A 139 11.15 4.65 12.06
C GLN A 139 9.93 3.79 11.69
N PRO A 140 9.20 4.03 10.56
CA PRO A 140 8.07 3.17 10.21
C PRO A 140 8.47 1.72 9.95
N ILE A 141 9.62 1.50 9.31
CA ILE A 141 10.15 0.16 9.04
C ILE A 141 10.49 -0.55 10.34
N GLN A 142 11.13 0.16 11.27
CA GLN A 142 11.42 -0.36 12.60
C GLN A 142 10.14 -0.68 13.37
N ARG A 143 9.14 0.20 13.35
CA ARG A 143 7.87 -0.01 14.06
C ARG A 143 7.14 -1.24 13.54
N MET A 144 7.05 -1.43 12.23
CA MET A 144 6.42 -2.61 11.63
C MET A 144 7.09 -3.92 12.09
N ALA A 145 8.41 -3.92 12.26
CA ALA A 145 9.15 -5.07 12.76
C ALA A 145 8.98 -5.31 14.28
N ARG A 146 8.55 -4.31 15.06
CA ARG A 146 8.37 -4.43 16.52
C ARG A 146 7.07 -5.13 16.91
N TYR A 147 5.96 -4.93 16.18
CA TYR A 147 4.68 -5.53 16.56
C TYR A 147 4.71 -7.06 16.70
N PRO A 148 5.28 -7.84 15.75
CA PRO A 148 5.36 -9.29 15.93
C PRO A 148 6.21 -9.72 17.14
N LEU A 149 7.23 -8.94 17.49
CA LEU A 149 8.09 -9.23 18.65
C LEU A 149 7.33 -9.02 19.96
N LEU A 150 6.62 -7.91 20.10
CA LEU A 150 5.76 -7.63 21.26
C LEU A 150 4.69 -8.71 21.41
N LEU A 151 4.03 -9.11 20.31
CA LEU A 151 3.03 -10.17 20.35
C LEU A 151 3.62 -11.54 20.72
N THR A 152 4.85 -11.84 20.29
CA THR A 152 5.56 -13.05 20.73
C THR A 152 5.78 -13.05 22.25
N GLN A 153 6.11 -11.89 22.83
CA GLN A 153 6.24 -11.73 24.27
C GLN A 153 4.91 -11.92 24.99
N PHE A 154 3.81 -11.34 24.48
CA PHE A 154 2.46 -11.60 24.99
C PHE A 154 2.15 -13.10 24.99
N ILE A 155 2.33 -13.77 23.85
CA ILE A 155 2.07 -15.21 23.68
C ILE A 155 2.88 -16.04 24.68
N THR A 156 4.19 -15.77 24.78
CA THR A 156 5.09 -16.50 25.68
C THR A 156 4.69 -16.33 27.14
N THR A 157 4.32 -15.12 27.55
CA THR A 157 3.91 -14.81 28.93
C THR A 157 2.54 -15.39 29.26
N LEU A 158 1.59 -15.34 28.31
CA LEU A 158 0.27 -15.95 28.43
C LEU A 158 0.34 -17.48 28.57
N PHE A 159 1.18 -18.16 27.77
CA PHE A 159 1.32 -19.62 27.83
C PHE A 159 1.94 -20.14 29.13
N LYS A 160 2.78 -19.34 29.79
CA LYS A 160 3.38 -19.69 31.08
C LYS A 160 2.37 -19.67 32.23
N ASN A 161 1.33 -18.84 32.13
CA ASN A 161 0.32 -18.64 33.17
C ASN A 161 -1.01 -19.30 32.75
N ARG A 162 -1.02 -20.65 32.73
CA ARG A 162 -2.13 -21.49 32.23
C ARG A 162 -3.39 -21.48 33.12
N ASP A 163 -3.94 -20.31 33.42
CA ASP A 163 -5.32 -20.22 33.92
C ASP A 163 -6.30 -20.30 32.75
N TYR A 164 -7.29 -21.19 32.87
CA TYR A 164 -8.27 -21.58 31.83
C TYR A 164 -9.07 -20.40 31.21
N ILE A 165 -8.96 -19.20 31.78
CA ILE A 165 -9.66 -17.97 31.34
C ILE A 165 -8.95 -17.26 30.15
N MET A 166 -7.70 -17.62 29.82
CA MET A 166 -6.93 -16.90 28.78
C MET A 166 -6.92 -17.56 27.40
N LYS A 167 -7.54 -18.74 27.22
CA LYS A 167 -7.49 -19.46 25.93
C LYS A 167 -7.99 -18.61 24.73
N PRO A 168 -9.13 -17.89 24.82
CA PRO A 168 -9.60 -17.05 23.73
C PRO A 168 -8.67 -15.85 23.43
N VAL A 169 -8.02 -15.31 24.47
CA VAL A 169 -7.05 -14.21 24.34
C VAL A 169 -5.80 -14.70 23.61
N ILE A 170 -5.28 -15.87 23.98
CA ILE A 170 -4.12 -16.50 23.34
C ILE A 170 -4.41 -16.78 21.87
N GLU A 171 -5.57 -17.37 21.56
CA GLU A 171 -5.95 -17.66 20.17
C GLU A 171 -6.04 -16.38 19.33
N SER A 172 -6.65 -15.32 19.86
CA SER A 172 -6.70 -14.01 19.19
C SER A 172 -5.29 -13.42 18.98
N CYS A 173 -4.44 -13.44 20.01
CA CYS A 173 -3.07 -12.95 19.94
C CYS A 173 -2.22 -13.72 18.91
N CYS A 174 -2.33 -15.06 18.88
CA CYS A 174 -1.63 -15.90 17.91
C CYS A 174 -2.08 -15.63 16.46
N ARG A 175 -3.38 -15.40 16.25
CA ARG A 175 -3.92 -15.09 14.93
C ARG A 175 -3.44 -13.73 14.44
N LEU A 176 -3.47 -12.73 15.31
CA LEU A 176 -2.92 -11.39 15.05
C LEU A 176 -1.42 -11.44 14.73
N GLU A 177 -0.64 -12.17 15.54
CA GLU A 177 0.80 -12.32 15.36
C GLU A 177 1.14 -12.93 14.01
N LYS A 178 0.46 -14.02 13.64
CA LYS A 178 0.63 -14.68 12.34
C LYS A 178 0.32 -13.72 11.18
N ARG A 179 -0.74 -12.92 11.32
CA ARG A 179 -1.15 -11.94 10.30
C ARG A 179 -0.12 -10.82 10.15
N LEU A 180 0.40 -10.29 11.25
CA LEU A 180 1.45 -9.26 11.24
C LEU A 180 2.77 -9.78 10.70
N ARG A 181 3.18 -11.02 11.02
CA ARG A 181 4.36 -11.65 10.41
C ARG A 181 4.22 -11.76 8.90
N THR A 182 3.05 -12.19 8.43
CA THR A 182 2.76 -12.28 6.99
C THR A 182 2.88 -10.90 6.34
N LEU A 183 2.29 -9.86 6.96
CA LEU A 183 2.38 -8.50 6.47
C LEU A 183 3.82 -7.94 6.49
N LEU A 184 4.60 -8.22 7.53
CA LEU A 184 6.01 -7.84 7.61
C LEU A 184 6.82 -8.49 6.48
N THR A 185 6.58 -9.77 6.20
CA THR A 185 7.19 -10.45 5.05
C THR A 185 6.82 -9.76 3.74
N THR A 186 5.53 -9.47 3.49
CA THR A 186 5.10 -8.71 2.31
C THR A 186 5.73 -7.32 2.24
N THR A 187 5.86 -6.64 3.38
CA THR A 187 6.49 -5.31 3.47
C THR A 187 7.95 -5.39 3.04
N ASN A 188 8.72 -6.35 3.56
CA ASN A 188 10.12 -6.55 3.18
C ASN A 188 10.25 -6.95 1.71
N GLU A 189 9.39 -7.85 1.23
CA GLU A 189 9.35 -8.29 -0.17
C GLU A 189 9.08 -7.13 -1.14
N SER A 190 8.31 -6.11 -0.72
CA SER A 190 7.97 -4.96 -1.56
C SER A 190 9.17 -4.08 -1.94
N GLU A 191 10.28 -4.15 -1.17
CA GLU A 191 11.50 -3.38 -1.46
C GLU A 191 12.10 -3.78 -2.81
N VAL A 192 11.92 -5.03 -3.22
CA VAL A 192 12.42 -5.63 -4.46
C VAL A 192 11.83 -4.94 -5.71
N ILE A 193 10.68 -4.26 -5.59
CA ILE A 193 10.09 -3.51 -6.70
C ILE A 193 11.02 -2.41 -7.19
N ASN A 194 11.88 -1.86 -6.33
CA ASN A 194 12.81 -0.82 -6.70
C ASN A 194 13.97 -1.30 -7.59
N ASP A 195 14.17 -2.61 -7.70
CA ASP A 195 15.17 -3.21 -8.58
C ASP A 195 14.66 -3.36 -10.02
N ILE A 196 13.36 -3.09 -10.27
CA ILE A 196 12.76 -3.17 -11.60
C ILE A 196 13.24 -2.03 -12.48
N VAL A 197 13.79 -2.39 -13.64
CA VAL A 197 14.25 -1.48 -14.69
C VAL A 197 13.38 -1.68 -15.93
N CYS A 198 12.76 -0.60 -16.40
CA CYS A 198 12.01 -0.57 -17.65
C CYS A 198 12.94 -0.12 -18.78
N LEU A 199 13.24 -1.01 -19.73
CA LEU A 199 14.14 -0.71 -20.84
C LEU A 199 13.44 0.04 -22.00
N SER A 200 12.10 0.11 -22.02
CA SER A 200 11.35 0.82 -23.05
C SER A 200 10.95 2.22 -22.59
N GLU A 201 11.44 3.26 -23.27
CA GLU A 201 11.08 4.68 -23.06
C GLU A 201 9.58 4.97 -23.26
N THR A 202 8.83 4.06 -23.91
CA THR A 202 7.43 4.29 -24.28
C THR A 202 6.40 3.95 -23.20
N HIS A 203 6.82 3.33 -22.10
CA HIS A 203 5.93 3.01 -20.97
C HIS A 203 6.66 3.28 -19.66
N GLU A 204 6.55 4.51 -19.15
CA GLU A 204 6.82 4.76 -17.73
C GLU A 204 5.83 3.92 -16.91
N PHE A 205 6.27 2.71 -16.56
CA PHE A 205 5.47 1.78 -15.79
C PHE A 205 5.48 2.21 -14.33
N ASN A 206 4.42 2.89 -13.91
CA ASN A 206 4.27 3.27 -12.52
C ASN A 206 3.67 2.09 -11.73
N THR A 207 4.52 1.48 -10.91
CA THR A 207 4.21 0.35 -10.03
C THR A 207 3.11 0.67 -9.01
N PHE A 208 2.89 1.95 -8.69
CA PHE A 208 1.88 2.38 -7.73
C PHE A 208 0.45 2.32 -8.30
N TYR A 209 0.27 2.38 -9.62
CA TYR A 209 -1.08 2.31 -10.25
C TYR A 209 -1.60 0.88 -10.45
N GLN A 210 -0.83 -0.14 -10.10
CA GLN A 210 -1.17 -1.54 -10.36
C GLN A 210 -2.06 -2.17 -9.27
N GLY A 211 -2.53 -1.38 -8.31
CA GLY A 211 -3.24 -1.87 -7.12
C GLY A 211 -2.28 -2.29 -6.01
N LYS A 212 -2.78 -2.99 -4.99
CA LYS A 212 -1.94 -3.37 -3.84
C LYS A 212 -1.00 -4.49 -4.25
N PHE A 213 0.29 -4.29 -4.00
CA PHE A 213 1.29 -5.36 -4.00
C PHE A 213 0.91 -6.46 -3.00
N ARG A 214 0.89 -7.71 -3.46
CA ARG A 214 0.60 -8.88 -2.63
C ARG A 214 1.84 -9.72 -2.33
N LYS A 215 2.61 -10.06 -3.36
CA LYS A 215 3.75 -10.99 -3.25
C LYS A 215 4.72 -10.85 -4.43
N VAL A 216 5.99 -11.16 -4.17
CA VAL A 216 7.00 -11.43 -5.21
C VAL A 216 7.59 -12.82 -5.00
N SER A 217 7.87 -13.55 -6.08
CA SER A 217 8.57 -14.84 -6.00
C SER A 217 9.39 -15.09 -7.26
N GLU A 218 10.37 -15.97 -7.14
CA GLU A 218 11.24 -16.34 -8.26
C GLU A 218 10.69 -17.57 -8.98
N PHE A 219 10.71 -17.53 -10.31
CA PHE A 219 10.26 -18.60 -11.19
C PHE A 219 11.27 -18.84 -12.31
N ASN A 220 11.28 -20.07 -12.83
CA ASN A 220 11.81 -20.33 -14.16
C ASN A 220 10.69 -20.03 -15.17
N ILE A 221 10.87 -19.00 -15.97
CA ILE A 221 9.88 -18.50 -16.92
C ILE A 221 10.22 -19.02 -18.30
N ALA A 222 9.30 -19.75 -18.94
CA ALA A 222 9.37 -20.05 -20.37
C ALA A 222 8.48 -19.04 -21.11
N ASP A 223 9.11 -18.08 -21.79
CA ASP A 223 8.39 -17.07 -22.59
C ASP A 223 8.29 -17.57 -24.02
N HIS A 224 7.08 -17.92 -24.45
CA HIS A 224 6.80 -18.42 -25.80
C HIS A 224 6.93 -17.33 -26.88
N THR A 225 6.78 -16.07 -26.49
CA THR A 225 6.96 -14.89 -27.37
C THR A 225 8.44 -14.69 -27.69
N LEU A 226 9.30 -14.82 -26.68
CA LEU A 226 10.76 -14.71 -26.82
C LEU A 226 11.43 -16.04 -27.20
N LYS A 227 10.67 -17.15 -27.20
CA LYS A 227 11.14 -18.52 -27.46
C LYS A 227 12.35 -18.91 -26.61
N ARG A 228 12.35 -18.51 -25.34
CA ARG A 228 13.46 -18.79 -24.41
C ARG A 228 12.99 -18.98 -22.98
N THR A 229 13.83 -19.65 -22.20
CA THR A 229 13.66 -19.81 -20.76
C THR A 229 14.67 -18.96 -20.00
N TYR A 230 14.24 -18.37 -18.88
CA TYR A 230 15.12 -17.57 -18.01
C TYR A 230 14.61 -17.55 -16.57
N ARG A 231 15.48 -17.18 -15.64
CA ARG A 231 15.11 -16.95 -14.24
C ARG A 231 14.56 -15.54 -14.09
N GLY A 232 13.40 -15.44 -13.45
CA GLY A 232 12.68 -14.20 -13.34
C GLY A 232 11.98 -14.04 -12.01
N LYS A 233 11.77 -12.79 -11.59
CA LYS A 233 10.87 -12.49 -10.48
C LYS A 233 9.50 -12.12 -11.03
N VAL A 234 8.48 -12.73 -10.45
CA VAL A 234 7.08 -12.45 -10.76
C VAL A 234 6.49 -11.73 -9.56
N PHE A 235 5.74 -10.67 -9.84
CA PHE A 235 5.08 -9.82 -8.86
C PHE A 235 3.58 -9.89 -9.10
N ILE A 236 2.81 -10.07 -8.04
CA ILE A 236 1.35 -10.04 -8.10
C ILE A 236 0.83 -8.81 -7.35
N PHE A 237 -0.05 -8.08 -8.02
CA PHE A 237 -0.79 -6.93 -7.50
C PHE A 237 -2.29 -7.19 -7.63
N ASP A 238 -3.13 -6.38 -6.98
CA ASP A 238 -4.59 -6.51 -7.11
C ASP A 238 -5.11 -6.40 -8.55
N LYS A 239 -4.44 -5.65 -9.42
CA LYS A 239 -4.93 -5.39 -10.79
C LYS A 239 -4.12 -6.08 -11.89
N CYS A 240 -2.94 -6.61 -11.58
CA CYS A 240 -2.11 -7.28 -12.58
C CYS A 240 -1.02 -8.17 -11.97
N ILE A 241 -0.48 -9.04 -12.82
CA ILE A 241 0.76 -9.78 -12.57
C ILE A 241 1.84 -9.22 -13.47
N ILE A 242 3.02 -8.96 -12.92
CA ILE A 242 4.20 -8.50 -13.65
C ILE A 242 5.25 -9.59 -13.62
N TYR A 243 5.96 -9.78 -14.73
CA TYR A 243 7.12 -10.66 -14.75
C TYR A 243 8.36 -9.96 -15.29
N THR A 244 9.50 -10.34 -14.70
CA THR A 244 10.79 -9.71 -14.94
C THR A 244 11.86 -10.77 -15.18
N GLU A 245 13.00 -10.38 -15.75
CA GLU A 245 14.19 -11.22 -15.88
C GLU A 245 15.28 -10.71 -14.95
N ILE A 246 15.91 -11.64 -14.22
CA ILE A 246 17.01 -11.30 -13.32
C ILE A 246 18.29 -11.10 -14.13
N LYS A 247 18.81 -9.87 -14.15
CA LYS A 247 20.15 -9.56 -14.70
C LYS A 247 21.00 -8.87 -13.64
N GLY A 248 21.79 -9.67 -12.93
CA GLY A 248 22.61 -9.19 -11.82
C GLY A 248 21.76 -8.65 -10.68
N LYS A 249 21.90 -7.35 -10.37
CA LYS A 249 21.10 -6.65 -9.36
C LYS A 249 19.82 -6.02 -9.92
N GLN A 250 19.63 -6.03 -11.23
CA GLN A 250 18.49 -5.40 -11.89
C GLN A 250 17.46 -6.46 -12.30
N LEU A 251 16.18 -6.07 -12.27
CA LEU A 251 15.06 -6.86 -12.75
C LEU A 251 14.52 -6.21 -14.01
N ILE A 252 14.81 -6.80 -15.16
CA ILE A 252 14.36 -6.24 -16.44
C ILE A 252 12.88 -6.56 -16.61
N PHE A 253 12.07 -5.51 -16.74
CA PHE A 253 10.65 -5.65 -17.02
C PHE A 253 10.44 -6.28 -18.40
N HIS A 254 9.68 -7.38 -18.47
CA HIS A 254 9.31 -8.04 -19.73
C HIS A 254 7.85 -7.82 -20.10
N GLY A 255 6.95 -7.88 -19.13
CA GLY A 255 5.53 -7.69 -19.40
C GLY A 255 4.64 -7.76 -18.18
N ARG A 256 3.35 -7.55 -18.44
CA ARG A 256 2.29 -7.63 -17.44
C ARG A 256 1.08 -8.38 -17.98
N TYR A 257 0.31 -8.98 -17.08
CA TYR A 257 -0.99 -9.58 -17.30
C TYR A 257 -2.03 -8.83 -16.46
N PRO A 258 -2.80 -7.90 -17.05
CA PRO A 258 -3.93 -7.26 -16.38
C PRO A 258 -4.96 -8.28 -15.95
N CYS A 259 -5.55 -8.08 -14.76
CA CYS A 259 -6.56 -8.98 -14.20
C CYS A 259 -7.80 -9.12 -15.11
N GLU A 260 -8.10 -8.11 -15.93
CA GLU A 260 -9.28 -8.07 -16.81
C GLU A 260 -9.24 -9.10 -17.94
N HIS A 261 -8.03 -9.56 -18.32
CA HIS A 261 -7.82 -10.38 -19.51
C HIS A 261 -6.91 -11.58 -19.27
N ILE A 262 -6.69 -11.93 -17.99
CA ILE A 262 -5.78 -12.99 -17.59
C ILE A 262 -6.46 -14.36 -17.70
N GLY A 263 -5.99 -15.19 -18.63
CA GLY A 263 -6.27 -16.61 -18.68
C GLY A 263 -5.20 -17.39 -17.91
N ILE A 264 -5.63 -18.43 -17.18
CA ILE A 264 -4.73 -19.30 -16.42
C ILE A 264 -4.98 -20.78 -16.70
N THR A 265 -3.90 -21.53 -16.89
CA THR A 265 -3.90 -23.00 -16.93
C THR A 265 -2.93 -23.52 -15.89
N ALA A 266 -3.34 -24.47 -15.06
CA ALA A 266 -2.53 -24.97 -13.95
C ALA A 266 -2.10 -26.43 -14.15
N LYS A 267 -0.86 -26.75 -13.75
CA LYS A 267 -0.32 -28.10 -13.59
C LYS A 267 0.43 -28.20 -12.26
N THR A 268 0.87 -29.39 -11.88
CA THR A 268 1.47 -29.66 -10.54
C THR A 268 2.70 -28.82 -10.20
N LYS A 269 3.54 -28.47 -11.18
CA LYS A 269 4.79 -27.71 -10.98
C LYS A 269 4.93 -26.50 -11.90
N GLN A 270 3.83 -26.11 -12.55
CA GLN A 270 3.81 -24.94 -13.41
C GLN A 270 2.41 -24.38 -13.52
N PHE A 271 2.32 -23.07 -13.74
CA PHE A 271 1.10 -22.44 -14.23
C PHE A 271 1.43 -21.62 -15.47
N THR A 272 0.49 -21.55 -16.39
CA THR A 272 0.61 -20.81 -17.65
C THR A 272 -0.31 -19.61 -17.58
N LEU A 273 0.22 -18.42 -17.86
CA LEU A 273 -0.59 -17.20 -18.04
C LEU A 273 -0.64 -16.82 -19.51
N TYR A 274 -1.84 -16.50 -19.98
CA TYR A 274 -2.08 -16.07 -21.36
C TYR A 274 -3.15 -14.98 -21.42
N TYR A 275 -3.18 -14.23 -22.52
CA TYR A 275 -4.26 -13.28 -22.79
C TYR A 275 -5.46 -13.97 -23.45
N GLU A 276 -6.64 -13.83 -22.86
CA GLU A 276 -7.85 -14.50 -23.32
C GLU A 276 -8.28 -14.08 -24.73
N HIS A 277 -8.13 -12.80 -25.09
CA HIS A 277 -8.60 -12.26 -26.38
C HIS A 277 -7.56 -12.19 -27.50
N ARG A 278 -6.28 -12.45 -27.22
CA ARG A 278 -5.19 -12.41 -28.22
C ARG A 278 -4.09 -13.37 -27.78
N LYS A 279 -3.89 -14.48 -28.49
CA LYS A 279 -2.77 -15.45 -28.31
C LYS A 279 -1.36 -14.86 -28.54
N LYS A 280 -1.07 -13.66 -28.02
CA LYS A 280 0.16 -12.90 -28.29
C LYS A 280 1.17 -12.92 -27.15
N GLN A 281 0.79 -13.34 -25.95
CA GLN A 281 1.69 -13.43 -24.81
C GLN A 281 1.28 -14.59 -23.92
N GLU A 282 2.07 -15.66 -23.97
CA GLU A 282 1.91 -16.88 -23.20
C GLU A 282 3.25 -17.15 -22.49
N CYS A 283 3.20 -17.34 -21.17
CA CYS A 283 4.38 -17.64 -20.36
C CYS A 283 4.05 -18.79 -19.40
N ASP A 284 4.94 -19.78 -19.36
CA ASP A 284 4.92 -20.82 -18.33
C ASP A 284 5.81 -20.41 -17.16
N PHE A 285 5.24 -20.44 -15.96
CA PHE A 285 5.93 -20.15 -14.71
C PHE A 285 6.13 -21.45 -13.96
N MET A 286 7.38 -21.90 -13.86
CA MET A 286 7.75 -23.17 -13.26
C MET A 286 8.42 -22.95 -11.89
N ALA A 287 7.97 -23.69 -10.88
CA ALA A 287 8.50 -23.70 -9.53
C ALA A 287 8.16 -25.00 -8.79
N ASP A 288 8.48 -25.09 -7.50
CA ASP A 288 8.02 -26.20 -6.66
C ASP A 288 6.49 -26.17 -6.49
N ALA A 289 5.92 -27.34 -6.17
CA ALA A 289 4.47 -27.49 -6.13
C ALA A 289 3.79 -26.61 -5.07
N ALA A 290 4.44 -26.39 -3.92
CA ALA A 290 3.89 -25.58 -2.85
C ALA A 290 3.84 -24.09 -3.24
N LEU A 291 4.90 -23.59 -3.89
CA LEU A 291 4.91 -22.22 -4.41
C LEU A 291 3.89 -22.03 -5.54
N VAL A 292 3.77 -23.00 -6.45
CA VAL A 292 2.76 -22.96 -7.52
C VAL A 292 1.35 -22.92 -6.93
N GLU A 293 1.03 -23.79 -5.98
CA GLU A 293 -0.27 -23.81 -5.32
C GLU A 293 -0.58 -22.48 -4.61
N GLN A 294 0.38 -21.95 -3.85
CA GLN A 294 0.24 -20.64 -3.20
C GLN A 294 -0.03 -19.52 -4.22
N TRP A 295 0.65 -19.53 -5.37
CA TRP A 295 0.43 -18.53 -6.41
C TRP A 295 -0.92 -18.69 -7.10
N LEU A 296 -1.37 -19.92 -7.36
CA LEU A 296 -2.70 -20.16 -7.92
C LEU A 296 -3.80 -19.61 -7.00
N ASP A 297 -3.66 -19.74 -5.68
CA ASP A 297 -4.61 -19.19 -4.72
C ASP A 297 -4.59 -17.66 -4.72
N LEU A 298 -3.41 -17.04 -4.75
CA LEU A 298 -3.28 -15.57 -4.86
C LEU A 298 -3.90 -15.03 -6.16
N ILE A 299 -3.72 -15.74 -7.28
CA ILE A 299 -4.31 -15.36 -8.57
C ILE A 299 -5.82 -15.51 -8.54
N ARG A 300 -6.35 -16.60 -7.95
CA ARG A 300 -7.79 -16.80 -7.76
C ARG A 300 -8.40 -15.70 -6.89
N GLU A 301 -7.75 -15.33 -5.79
CA GLU A 301 -8.18 -14.23 -4.94
C GLU A 301 -8.14 -12.87 -5.68
N MET A 302 -7.11 -12.62 -6.49
CA MET A 302 -6.99 -11.41 -7.31
C MET A 302 -8.18 -11.29 -8.28
N VAL A 303 -8.44 -12.34 -9.06
CA VAL A 303 -9.55 -12.39 -10.04
C VAL A 303 -10.91 -12.29 -9.35
N SER A 304 -11.08 -12.96 -8.22
CA SER A 304 -12.34 -12.93 -7.46
C SER A 304 -12.61 -11.53 -6.90
N SER A 305 -11.59 -10.89 -6.31
CA SER A 305 -11.69 -9.52 -5.79
C SER A 305 -12.02 -8.52 -6.89
N TYR A 306 -11.41 -8.66 -8.08
CA TYR A 306 -11.72 -7.81 -9.23
C TYR A 306 -13.17 -7.97 -9.67
N ALA A 307 -13.66 -9.21 -9.78
CA ALA A 307 -15.05 -9.50 -10.14
C ALA A 307 -16.06 -8.93 -9.12
N GLU A 308 -15.74 -8.96 -7.83
CA GLU A 308 -16.57 -8.37 -6.77
C GLU A 308 -16.63 -6.85 -6.86
N GLU A 309 -15.49 -6.19 -7.10
CA GLU A 309 -15.44 -4.73 -7.26
C GLU A 309 -16.24 -4.27 -8.48
N GLU A 310 -16.09 -4.94 -9.63
CA GLU A 310 -16.86 -4.62 -10.84
C GLU A 310 -18.36 -4.83 -10.65
N ARG A 311 -18.78 -5.91 -9.98
CA ARG A 311 -20.19 -6.14 -9.62
C ARG A 311 -20.73 -5.04 -8.72
N LYS A 312 -19.93 -4.54 -7.78
CA LYS A 312 -20.33 -3.47 -6.86
C LYS A 312 -20.50 -2.14 -7.61
N LYS A 313 -19.54 -1.76 -8.46
CA LYS A 313 -19.64 -0.56 -9.32
C LYS A 313 -20.87 -0.60 -10.21
N PHE A 314 -21.15 -1.75 -10.81
CA PHE A 314 -22.32 -1.91 -11.68
C PHE A 314 -23.64 -1.78 -10.91
N LYS A 315 -23.70 -2.27 -9.66
CA LYS A 315 -24.85 -2.05 -8.78
C LYS A 315 -25.00 -0.59 -8.36
N GLU A 316 -23.90 0.09 -8.04
CA GLU A 316 -23.90 1.51 -7.68
C GLU A 316 -24.32 2.40 -8.86
N MET A 317 -23.86 2.13 -10.08
CA MET A 317 -24.32 2.85 -11.28
C MET A 317 -25.82 2.66 -11.52
N ARG A 318 -26.34 1.43 -11.39
CA ARG A 318 -27.79 1.16 -11.52
C ARG A 318 -28.61 1.85 -10.44
N ALA A 319 -28.10 1.94 -9.22
CA ALA A 319 -28.78 2.65 -8.12
C ALA A 319 -28.87 4.16 -8.39
N LEU A 320 -27.82 4.75 -8.98
CA LEU A 320 -27.80 6.16 -9.39
C LEU A 320 -28.74 6.43 -10.59
N GLU A 321 -28.87 5.48 -11.52
CA GLU A 321 -29.77 5.60 -12.68
C GLU A 321 -31.26 5.47 -12.30
N HIS A 322 -31.59 4.77 -11.21
CA HIS A 322 -32.98 4.53 -10.78
C HIS A 322 -33.52 5.50 -9.71
N GLY A 323 -32.78 6.55 -9.34
CA GLY A 323 -33.33 7.69 -8.60
C GLY A 323 -33.91 7.36 -7.22
N GLU A 324 -33.19 6.59 -6.39
CA GLU A 324 -33.51 6.51 -4.96
C GLU A 324 -32.84 7.69 -4.22
N ASP A 325 -33.60 8.77 -4.06
CA ASP A 325 -33.33 9.83 -3.09
C ASP A 325 -33.38 9.24 -1.68
N HIS A 326 -32.24 9.17 -0.97
CA HIS A 326 -32.09 9.69 0.39
C HIS A 326 -30.70 9.44 1.02
N MET A 327 -30.09 10.57 1.38
CA MET A 327 -29.40 10.87 2.64
C MET A 327 -28.06 10.17 2.97
N HIS A 328 -27.07 11.07 3.08
CA HIS A 328 -25.72 10.94 3.61
C HIS A 328 -24.69 10.21 2.74
N PRO A 329 -23.56 10.88 2.40
CA PRO A 329 -22.35 10.15 2.06
C PRO A 329 -22.09 9.17 3.19
N LYS A 330 -22.06 7.86 2.87
CA LYS A 330 -21.48 6.88 3.79
C LYS A 330 -20.12 7.42 4.22
N PRO A 331 -19.78 7.39 5.53
CA PRO A 331 -18.47 7.86 5.97
C PRO A 331 -17.41 7.19 5.11
N ALA A 332 -16.40 7.97 4.71
CA ALA A 332 -15.29 7.46 3.92
C ALA A 332 -14.87 6.11 4.52
N ASN A 333 -14.99 5.02 3.74
CA ASN A 333 -14.51 3.72 4.18
C ASN A 333 -13.08 3.94 4.71
N LEU A 334 -12.79 3.50 5.94
CA LEU A 334 -11.50 3.62 6.63
C LEU A 334 -10.30 3.00 5.89
N SER A 335 -10.48 2.62 4.62
CA SER A 335 -9.41 2.35 3.68
C SER A 335 -8.68 3.66 3.33
N LEU A 336 -7.89 4.16 4.29
CA LEU A 336 -6.99 5.32 4.15
C LEU A 336 -6.04 5.19 2.94
N PHE A 337 -5.83 3.97 2.46
CA PHE A 337 -4.88 3.61 1.40
C PHE A 337 -5.56 3.11 0.12
N ARG A 338 -6.86 3.36 -0.09
CA ARG A 338 -7.58 2.86 -1.29
C ARG A 338 -7.09 3.49 -2.59
N ASP A 339 -6.59 4.71 -2.53
CA ASP A 339 -6.24 5.48 -3.72
C ASP A 339 -4.74 5.73 -3.81
N SER A 340 -4.04 4.86 -4.54
CA SER A 340 -2.73 5.19 -5.12
C SER A 340 -2.78 6.47 -5.98
N ASN A 341 -3.98 6.97 -6.32
CA ASN A 341 -4.20 8.23 -7.02
C ASN A 341 -4.12 9.47 -6.11
N ARG A 342 -4.17 9.34 -4.77
CA ARG A 342 -4.04 10.49 -3.86
C ARG A 342 -2.64 11.11 -3.93
N PHE A 343 -1.64 10.34 -4.35
CA PHE A 343 -0.26 10.80 -4.58
C PHE A 343 -0.08 11.70 -5.81
N SER A 344 -1.13 11.96 -6.61
CA SER A 344 -1.03 12.73 -7.86
C SER A 344 -1.82 14.04 -7.88
N THR A 345 -2.55 14.38 -6.81
CA THR A 345 -3.38 15.61 -6.82
C THR A 345 -2.60 16.89 -6.53
N ASP A 346 -1.35 16.79 -6.06
CA ASP A 346 -0.49 17.96 -5.84
C ASP A 346 0.41 18.30 -7.05
N SER A 347 0.19 17.61 -8.19
CA SER A 347 0.75 17.98 -9.49
C SER A 347 -0.16 18.94 -10.25
N GLY A 348 -0.79 19.92 -9.57
CA GLY A 348 -1.31 21.16 -10.17
C GLY A 348 -2.17 21.10 -11.45
N ILE A 349 -2.71 19.96 -11.85
CA ILE A 349 -3.56 19.78 -13.03
C ILE A 349 -4.54 18.66 -12.70
N GLY A 350 -5.76 19.03 -12.32
CA GLY A 350 -6.82 18.06 -12.01
C GLY A 350 -8.08 18.65 -11.40
N ASN A 351 -8.00 19.85 -10.81
CA ASN A 351 -9.16 20.62 -10.39
C ASN A 351 -9.16 21.96 -11.14
N MET A 352 -9.61 21.94 -12.39
CA MET A 352 -9.92 23.15 -13.12
C MET A 352 -11.38 23.07 -13.54
N TRP A 353 -12.20 23.77 -12.75
CA TRP A 353 -13.46 24.41 -13.13
C TRP A 353 -14.22 23.77 -14.30
N ILE A 354 -15.30 23.07 -13.96
CA ILE A 354 -16.42 22.87 -14.89
C ILE A 354 -16.90 24.26 -15.28
N LEU A 355 -16.59 24.67 -16.52
CA LEU A 355 -17.22 25.84 -17.13
C LEU A 355 -18.73 25.56 -17.22
N PRO A 356 -19.61 26.44 -16.72
CA PRO A 356 -21.04 26.31 -17.00
C PRO A 356 -21.24 26.40 -18.52
N LYS A 357 -22.04 25.47 -19.07
CA LYS A 357 -22.51 25.57 -20.46
C LYS A 357 -23.25 26.92 -20.61
N PRO A 358 -23.08 27.65 -21.71
CA PRO A 358 -23.81 28.89 -21.92
C PRO A 358 -25.31 28.58 -21.94
N GLU A 359 -26.05 29.28 -21.09
CA GLU A 359 -27.50 29.36 -21.12
C GLU A 359 -27.91 29.81 -22.53
N THR A 360 -28.81 29.04 -23.13
CA THR A 360 -29.45 29.42 -24.38
C THR A 360 -30.60 30.35 -24.02
N ASP A 361 -30.29 31.64 -23.96
CA ASP A 361 -31.33 32.66 -23.85
C ASP A 361 -32.05 32.78 -25.20
N GLU A 362 -33.33 32.40 -25.17
CA GLU A 362 -34.32 32.79 -26.16
C GLU A 362 -34.45 34.32 -26.16
N SER A 363 -34.17 34.98 -27.28
CA SER A 363 -35.05 36.07 -27.73
C SER A 363 -34.88 36.34 -29.23
N SER A 364 -35.98 36.07 -29.94
CA SER A 364 -36.54 36.86 -31.04
C SER A 364 -35.57 37.53 -32.04
N SER A 365 -35.57 37.05 -33.28
CA SER A 365 -35.82 37.94 -34.42
C SER A 365 -36.25 37.17 -35.67
N SER A 366 -37.50 37.43 -36.07
CA SER A 366 -38.11 37.40 -37.40
C SER A 366 -37.32 36.87 -38.61
N ARG A 367 -37.91 35.83 -39.23
CA ARG A 367 -38.23 35.71 -40.67
C ARG A 367 -37.67 36.81 -41.60
N ALA A 368 -36.90 36.40 -42.61
CA ALA A 368 -37.29 36.47 -44.03
C ALA A 368 -36.15 36.00 -44.96
N THR A 369 -36.43 34.98 -45.76
CA THR A 369 -35.72 34.56 -46.98
C THR A 369 -35.98 35.53 -48.14
N TRP A 370 -34.96 35.99 -48.88
CA TRP A 370 -35.07 36.37 -50.30
C TRP A 370 -33.76 36.13 -51.08
N TYR A 371 -33.86 35.22 -52.05
CA TYR A 371 -33.24 35.09 -53.39
C TYR A 371 -31.73 35.10 -53.67
N ALA A 372 -31.41 34.19 -54.58
CA ALA A 372 -30.20 34.01 -55.38
C ALA A 372 -29.93 35.14 -56.36
N THR A 373 -28.67 35.34 -56.76
CA THR A 373 -28.27 35.38 -58.19
C THR A 373 -26.75 35.27 -58.36
N THR A 374 -26.35 34.37 -59.27
CA THR A 374 -25.11 34.27 -60.09
C THR A 374 -23.74 34.31 -59.44
#